data_AF-A0A088CA68-F1
#
_entry.id   AF-A0A088CA68-F1
#
_cell.length_a   1.000
_cell.length_b   1.000
_cell.length_c   1.000
_cell.angle_alpha   90.00
_cell.angle_beta   90.00
_cell.angle_gamma   90.00
#
_symmetry.space_group_name_H-M   'P 1'
#
loop_
_entity.id
_entity.type
_entity.pdbx_description
1 polymer ?
#
loop_
_entity_poly.entity_id
_entity_poly.type
_entity_poly.pdbx_seq_one_letter_code
_entity_poly.pdbx_strand_id
1 'polypeptide(L)'
;AFLVFILSEVIAFGSLLVCCFWFDNNSFISLSSSLEIPFLGCFLLLGSSISITGFHHIMPWSFSWILLLLTIVLGMGFVLLQLFEFNEVFINLTDSSFYASCFCTVGLHFIHVFLGVIGLSIILFLGV
;
A
#
# COMPACT_ATOMS: atom_id res chain seq x y z
N ALA A 1 -6.23 -7.90 20.73
CA ALA A 1 -6.18 -8.77 19.54
C ALA A 1 -5.65 -8.02 18.31
N PHE A 2 -6.35 -7.00 17.81
CA PHE A 2 -5.95 -6.28 16.59
C PHE A 2 -4.55 -5.62 16.64
N LEU A 3 -4.17 -5.03 17.79
CA LEU A 3 -2.84 -4.43 17.95
C LEU A 3 -1.70 -5.47 17.85
N VAL A 4 -1.92 -6.67 18.39
CA VAL A 4 -0.96 -7.78 18.27
C VAL A 4 -0.87 -8.27 16.82
N PHE A 5 -1.99 -8.27 16.09
CA PHE A 5 -2.00 -8.54 14.64
C PHE A 5 -1.19 -7.50 13.86
N ILE A 6 -1.34 -6.20 14.15
CA ILE A 6 -0.51 -5.16 13.54
C ILE A 6 0.97 -5.38 13.85
N LEU A 7 1.30 -5.74 15.10
CA LEU A 7 2.67 -6.01 15.49
C LEU A 7 3.27 -7.19 14.70
N SER A 8 2.49 -8.25 14.42
CA SER A 8 2.98 -9.35 13.56
C SER A 8 3.22 -8.92 12.11
N GLU A 9 2.37 -8.05 11.54
CA GLU A 9 2.58 -7.49 10.20
C GLU A 9 3.87 -6.64 10.15
N VAL A 10 4.10 -5.81 11.17
CA VAL A 10 5.32 -5.00 11.28
C VAL A 10 6.57 -5.88 11.34
N ILE A 11 6.53 -6.99 12.08
CA ILE A 11 7.64 -7.96 12.13
C ILE A 11 7.85 -8.61 10.75
N ALA A 12 6.78 -8.99 10.06
CA ALA A 12 6.85 -9.57 8.72
C ALA A 12 7.51 -8.60 7.71
N PHE A 13 7.02 -7.36 7.61
CA PHE A 13 7.65 -6.32 6.79
C PHE A 13 9.10 -6.04 7.19
N GLY A 14 9.37 -5.97 8.50
CA GLY A 14 10.71 -5.75 9.03
C GLY A 14 11.70 -6.82 8.56
N SER A 15 11.29 -8.10 8.58
CA SER A 15 12.13 -9.19 8.09
C SER A 15 12.43 -9.10 6.59
N LEU A 16 11.44 -8.75 5.76
CA LEU A 16 11.62 -8.62 4.32
C LEU A 16 12.52 -7.41 3.96
N LEU A 17 12.38 -6.31 4.69
CA LEU A 17 13.27 -5.15 4.55
C LEU A 17 14.71 -5.49 4.94
N VAL A 18 14.92 -6.26 6.00
CA VAL A 18 16.25 -6.77 6.37
C VAL A 18 16.81 -7.65 5.26
N CYS A 19 16.00 -8.49 4.61
CA CYS A 19 16.45 -9.27 3.44
C CYS A 19 16.88 -8.36 2.29
N CYS A 20 16.16 -7.28 2.00
CA CYS A 20 16.54 -6.34 0.94
C CYS A 20 17.91 -5.73 1.20
N PHE A 21 18.18 -5.29 2.44
CA PHE A 21 19.49 -4.76 2.81
C PHE A 21 20.59 -5.83 2.83
N TRP A 22 20.25 -7.06 3.23
CA TRP A 22 21.20 -8.16 3.30
C TRP A 22 21.69 -8.60 1.92
N PHE A 23 20.80 -8.64 0.93
CA PHE A 23 21.11 -9.05 -0.44
C PHE A 23 21.53 -7.90 -1.36
N ASP A 24 21.66 -6.67 -0.84
CA ASP A 24 22.13 -5.54 -1.62
C ASP A 24 23.60 -5.74 -2.04
N ASN A 25 23.81 -5.88 -3.34
CA ASN A 25 25.12 -6.09 -3.95
C ASN A 25 25.70 -4.79 -4.56
N ASN A 26 25.19 -3.60 -4.20
CA ASN A 26 25.63 -2.27 -4.66
C ASN A 26 25.62 -2.05 -6.19
N SER A 27 25.06 -2.98 -6.95
CA SER A 27 25.04 -3.01 -8.42
C SER A 27 23.67 -3.46 -8.94
N PHE A 28 22.61 -2.87 -8.39
CA PHE A 28 21.24 -3.15 -8.80
C PHE A 28 20.73 -2.14 -9.82
N ILE A 29 19.74 -2.57 -10.60
CA ILE A 29 18.92 -1.73 -11.46
C ILE A 29 17.63 -1.47 -10.70
N SER A 30 17.17 -0.23 -10.63
CA SER A 30 15.90 0.10 -9.99
C SER A 30 14.73 -0.58 -10.71
N LEU A 31 13.78 -1.17 -9.96
CA LEU A 31 12.56 -1.75 -10.55
C LEU A 31 11.75 -0.71 -11.35
N SER A 32 11.68 0.52 -10.82
CA SER A 32 10.92 1.63 -11.40
C SER A 32 11.58 2.97 -11.06
N SER A 33 11.23 4.01 -11.83
CA SER A 33 11.64 5.40 -11.56
C SER A 33 10.91 5.93 -10.33
N SER A 34 11.65 6.28 -9.28
CA SER A 34 11.07 6.68 -7.98
C SER A 34 10.25 7.97 -8.03
N LEU A 35 10.54 8.87 -8.98
CA LEU A 35 9.93 10.20 -9.09
C LEU A 35 8.61 10.20 -9.87
N GLU A 36 8.23 9.09 -10.49
CA GLU A 36 7.07 9.00 -11.37
C GLU A 36 5.89 8.33 -10.65
N ILE A 37 5.65 7.05 -10.96
CA ILE A 37 4.50 6.28 -10.46
C ILE A 37 4.58 6.09 -8.93
N PRO A 38 5.72 5.70 -8.35
CA PRO A 38 5.83 5.52 -6.89
C PRO A 38 5.56 6.82 -6.12
N PHE A 39 6.04 7.96 -6.65
CA PHE A 39 5.85 9.25 -6.02
C PHE A 39 4.38 9.68 -6.00
N LEU A 40 3.66 9.47 -7.10
CA LEU A 40 2.22 9.71 -7.15
C LEU A 40 1.46 8.78 -6.20
N GLY A 41 1.86 7.51 -6.10
CA GLY A 41 1.31 6.55 -5.15
C GLY A 41 1.39 7.03 -3.69
N CYS A 42 2.52 7.63 -3.29
CA CYS A 42 2.69 8.22 -1.97
C CYS A 42 1.67 9.34 -1.69
N PHE A 43 1.41 10.22 -2.66
CA PHE A 43 0.41 11.28 -2.49
C PHE A 43 -1.01 10.74 -2.34
N LEU A 44 -1.36 9.67 -3.07
CA LEU A 44 -2.67 9.03 -2.93
C LEU A 44 -2.87 8.46 -1.52
N LEU A 45 -1.87 7.76 -0.97
CA LEU A 45 -1.94 7.16 0.37
C LEU A 45 -1.92 8.21 1.50
N LEU A 46 -1.14 9.30 1.34
CA LEU A 46 -1.17 10.42 2.28
C LEU A 46 -2.54 11.13 2.23
N GLY A 47 -3.06 11.38 1.03
CA GLY A 47 -4.40 11.96 0.84
C GLY A 47 -5.49 11.08 1.44
N SER A 48 -5.42 9.76 1.26
CA SER A 48 -6.39 8.83 1.83
C SER A 48 -6.33 8.85 3.37
N SER A 49 -5.14 8.95 3.95
CA SER A 49 -4.95 9.07 5.40
C SER A 49 -5.58 10.35 5.99
N ILE A 50 -5.49 11.47 5.27
CA ILE A 50 -6.14 12.72 5.67
C ILE A 50 -7.67 12.60 5.55
N SER A 51 -8.17 11.99 4.47
CA SER A 51 -9.61 11.83 4.28
C SER A 51 -10.26 10.91 5.33
N ILE A 52 -9.61 9.79 5.72
CA ILE A 52 -10.17 8.87 6.72
C ILE A 52 -10.13 9.44 8.13
N THR A 53 -9.09 10.22 8.47
CA THR A 53 -9.03 10.95 9.74
C THR A 53 -10.10 12.03 9.80
N GLY A 54 -10.34 12.72 8.68
CA GLY A 54 -11.48 13.63 8.52
C GLY A 54 -12.82 12.93 8.72
N PHE A 55 -13.04 11.77 8.08
CA PHE A 55 -14.23 10.93 8.26
C PHE A 55 -14.48 10.61 9.74
N HIS A 56 -13.44 10.14 10.44
CA HIS A 56 -13.55 9.79 11.85
C HIS A 56 -13.96 10.99 12.72
N HIS A 57 -13.46 12.20 12.42
CA HIS A 57 -13.81 13.40 13.18
C HIS A 57 -15.25 13.90 12.91
N ILE A 58 -15.78 13.71 11.70
CA ILE A 58 -17.14 14.14 11.33
C ILE A 58 -18.16 12.99 11.30
N MET A 59 -17.80 11.80 11.78
CA MET A 59 -18.62 10.59 11.74
C MET A 59 -20.10 10.78 12.13
N PRO A 60 -20.47 11.55 13.18
CA PRO A 60 -21.88 11.73 13.54
C PRO A 60 -22.70 12.60 12.58
N TRP A 61 -22.10 13.18 11.53
CA TRP A 61 -22.79 14.03 10.55
C TRP A 61 -23.30 13.22 9.36
N SER A 62 -24.44 13.63 8.80
CA SER A 62 -25.12 12.94 7.69
C SER A 62 -24.30 12.80 6.41
N PHE A 63 -23.26 13.61 6.23
CA PHE A 63 -22.40 13.63 5.05
C PHE A 63 -21.00 13.06 5.29
N SER A 64 -20.76 12.41 6.44
CA SER A 64 -19.46 11.83 6.78
C SER A 64 -19.00 10.79 5.76
N TRP A 65 -19.93 9.99 5.22
CA TRP A 65 -19.67 8.96 4.21
C TRP A 65 -18.92 9.47 2.96
N ILE A 66 -19.02 10.76 2.63
CA ILE A 66 -18.31 11.36 1.48
C ILE A 66 -16.79 11.25 1.67
N LEU A 67 -16.29 11.48 2.89
CA LEU A 67 -14.86 11.38 3.18
C LEU A 67 -14.39 9.92 3.17
N LEU A 68 -15.21 8.99 3.66
CA LEU A 68 -14.93 7.55 3.58
C LEU A 68 -14.88 7.09 2.11
N LEU A 69 -15.82 7.54 1.28
CA LEU A 69 -15.82 7.26 -0.16
C LEU A 69 -14.58 7.85 -0.84
N LEU A 70 -14.17 9.07 -0.49
CA LEU A 70 -12.93 9.67 -0.99
C LEU A 70 -11.70 8.82 -0.59
N THR A 71 -11.63 8.32 0.64
CA THR A 71 -10.57 7.40 1.06
C THR A 71 -10.51 6.16 0.18
N ILE A 72 -11.66 5.54 -0.09
CA ILE A 72 -11.76 4.32 -0.93
C ILE A 72 -11.32 4.61 -2.36
N VAL A 73 -11.76 5.73 -2.95
CA VAL A 73 -11.37 6.12 -4.32
C VAL A 73 -9.86 6.35 -4.42
N LEU A 74 -9.26 7.06 -3.45
CA LEU A 74 -7.81 7.28 -3.42
C LEU A 74 -7.04 5.97 -3.26
N GLY A 75 -7.51 5.06 -2.39
CA GLY A 75 -6.91 3.74 -2.20
C GLY A 75 -7.04 2.84 -3.45
N MET A 76 -8.18 2.85 -4.13
CA MET A 76 -8.35 2.16 -5.43
C MET A 76 -7.44 2.76 -6.50
N GLY A 77 -7.27 4.09 -6.51
CA GLY A 77 -6.31 4.76 -7.37
C GLY A 77 -4.88 4.25 -7.16
N PHE A 78 -4.47 4.07 -5.90
CA PHE A 78 -3.17 3.47 -5.58
C PHE A 78 -3.05 2.03 -6.10
N VAL A 79 -4.07 1.18 -5.88
CA VAL A 79 -4.07 -0.21 -6.34
C VAL A 79 -3.91 -0.30 -7.86
N LEU A 80 -4.64 0.54 -8.61
CA LEU A 80 -4.53 0.58 -10.07
C LEU A 80 -3.16 1.06 -10.55
N LEU A 81 -2.59 2.08 -9.91
CA LEU A 81 -1.24 2.55 -10.22
C LEU A 81 -0.18 1.49 -9.91
N GLN A 82 -0.32 0.75 -8.80
CA GLN A 82 0.62 -0.31 -8.44
C GLN A 82 0.59 -1.48 -9.45
N LEU A 83 -0.59 -1.83 -9.96
CA LEU A 83 -0.73 -2.83 -11.03
C LEU A 83 -0.11 -2.35 -12.34
N PHE A 84 -0.26 -1.06 -12.66
CA PHE A 84 0.39 -0.46 -13.82
C PHE A 84 1.91 -0.50 -13.69
N GLU A 85 2.44 -0.12 -12.52
CA GLU A 85 3.88 -0.21 -12.23
C GLU A 85 4.40 -1.64 -12.43
N PHE A 86 3.74 -2.66 -11.88
CA PHE A 86 4.16 -4.05 -12.04
C PHE A 86 4.20 -4.53 -13.49
N ASN A 87 3.37 -3.99 -14.39
CA ASN A 87 3.41 -4.34 -15.81
C ASN A 87 4.57 -3.69 -16.58
N GLU A 88 5.10 -2.57 -16.09
CA GLU A 88 6.21 -1.84 -16.71
C GLU A 88 7.59 -2.35 -16.24
N VAL A 89 7.65 -3.15 -15.16
CA VAL A 89 8.93 -3.67 -14.64
C VAL A 89 9.48 -4.76 -15.58
N PHE A 90 10.71 -4.55 -16.07
CA PHE A 90 11.42 -5.52 -16.94
C PHE A 90 12.21 -6.60 -16.18
N ILE A 91 12.31 -6.47 -14.85
CA ILE A 91 13.06 -7.37 -13.97
C ILE A 91 12.11 -8.42 -13.40
N ASN A 92 12.49 -9.69 -13.42
CA ASN A 92 11.68 -10.77 -12.88
C ASN A 92 12.02 -11.10 -11.43
N LEU A 93 11.06 -11.69 -10.73
CA LEU A 93 11.22 -12.21 -9.37
C LEU A 93 12.41 -13.18 -9.23
N THR A 94 12.72 -13.93 -10.28
CA THR A 94 13.74 -14.99 -10.30
C THR A 94 15.15 -14.50 -10.63
N ASP A 95 15.33 -13.22 -10.96
CA ASP A 95 16.60 -12.72 -11.47
C ASP A 95 17.68 -12.64 -10.38
N SER A 96 17.31 -12.30 -9.14
CA SER A 96 18.22 -12.33 -7.99
C SER A 96 17.47 -12.42 -6.66
N SER A 97 18.18 -12.80 -5.59
CA SER A 97 17.62 -12.77 -4.23
C SER A 97 17.23 -11.36 -3.78
N PHE A 98 17.95 -10.33 -4.25
CA PHE A 98 17.62 -8.92 -4.01
C PHE A 98 16.26 -8.58 -4.63
N TYR A 99 16.07 -8.83 -5.92
CA TYR A 99 14.80 -8.55 -6.60
C TYR A 99 13.65 -9.38 -6.02
N ALA A 100 13.90 -10.65 -5.69
CA ALA A 100 12.92 -11.49 -5.00
C ALA A 100 12.45 -10.83 -3.68
N SER A 101 13.37 -10.33 -2.87
CA SER A 101 13.03 -9.64 -1.62
C SER A 101 12.28 -8.32 -1.83
N CYS A 102 12.64 -7.53 -2.85
CA CYS A 102 11.94 -6.29 -3.20
C CYS A 102 10.50 -6.57 -3.66
N PHE A 103 10.30 -7.49 -4.60
CA PHE A 103 8.97 -7.88 -5.07
C PHE A 103 8.10 -8.48 -3.95
N CYS A 104 8.67 -9.31 -3.08
CA CYS A 104 7.95 -9.81 -1.90
C CYS A 104 7.51 -8.67 -0.97
N THR A 105 8.36 -7.68 -0.74
CA THR A 105 8.05 -6.52 0.12
C THR A 105 6.93 -5.66 -0.49
N VAL A 106 7.07 -5.29 -1.77
CA VAL A 106 6.07 -4.47 -2.48
C VAL A 106 4.76 -5.25 -2.67
N GLY A 107 4.84 -6.54 -2.97
CA GLY A 107 3.68 -7.43 -3.11
C GLY A 107 2.90 -7.59 -1.79
N LEU A 108 3.59 -7.74 -0.66
CA LEU A 108 2.94 -7.80 0.65
C LEU A 108 2.26 -6.46 0.98
N HIS A 109 2.92 -5.33 0.72
CA HIS A 109 2.32 -4.00 0.84
C HIS A 109 1.08 -3.83 -0.03
N PHE A 110 1.15 -4.27 -1.29
CA PHE A 110 0.01 -4.22 -2.21
C PHE A 110 -1.20 -4.99 -1.67
N ILE A 111 -1.00 -6.22 -1.20
CA ILE A 111 -2.06 -7.05 -0.61
C ILE A 111 -2.64 -6.36 0.64
N HIS A 112 -1.79 -5.76 1.48
CA HIS A 112 -2.23 -5.05 2.68
C HIS A 112 -3.15 -3.87 2.33
N VAL A 113 -2.75 -3.04 1.35
CA VAL A 113 -3.58 -1.92 0.89
C VAL A 113 -4.89 -2.41 0.26
N PHE A 114 -4.84 -3.44 -0.58
CA PHE A 114 -6.02 -4.00 -1.23
C PHE A 114 -7.04 -4.53 -0.21
N LEU A 115 -6.59 -5.29 0.80
CA LEU A 115 -7.44 -5.76 1.89
C LEU A 115 -7.98 -4.60 2.73
N GLY A 116 -7.20 -3.55 2.96
CA GLY A 116 -7.65 -2.33 3.63
C GLY A 116 -8.79 -1.63 2.87
N VAL A 117 -8.67 -1.49 1.55
CA VAL A 117 -9.71 -0.90 0.70
C VAL A 117 -10.99 -1.74 0.71
N ILE A 118 -10.88 -3.08 0.66
CA ILE A 118 -12.03 -3.98 0.81
C ILE A 118 -12.69 -3.76 2.18
N GLY A 119 -11.91 -3.70 3.26
CA GLY A 119 -12.42 -3.45 4.61
C GLY A 119 -13.19 -2.13 4.71
N LEU A 120 -12.63 -1.03 4.17
CA LEU A 120 -13.30 0.27 4.14
C LEU A 120 -14.58 0.25 3.28
N SER A 121 -14.56 -0.47 2.15
CA SER A 121 -15.73 -0.63 1.27
C SER A 121 -16.85 -1.40 1.98
N ILE A 122 -16.51 -2.41 2.78
CA ILE A 122 -17.47 -3.14 3.61
C ILE A 122 -18.07 -2.22 4.68
N ILE A 123 -17.26 -1.37 5.32
CA ILE A 123 -17.74 -0.38 6.31
C ILE A 123 -18.73 0.59 5.65
N LEU A 124 -18.41 1.10 4.45
CA LEU A 124 -19.31 1.96 3.70
C LEU A 124 -20.64 1.26 3.36
N PHE A 125 -20.58 -0.01 2.97
CA PHE A 125 -21.76 -0.79 2.56
C PHE A 125 -22.65 -1.21 3.74
N LEU A 126 -22.06 -1.64 4.85
CA LEU A 126 -22.80 -2.07 6.06
C LEU A 126 -23.47 -0.90 6.80
N GLY A 127 -23.15 0.33 6.42
CA GLY A 127 -23.73 1.55 6.96
C GLY A 127 -22.75 2.30 7.83
N VAL A 128 -22.36 3.47 7.34
CA VAL A 128 -22.15 4.66 8.17
C VAL A 128 -23.52 5.20 8.58
#